data_AF-S6AC04-F1
#
_entry.id   AF-S6AC04-F1
#
_cell.length_a   1.000
_cell.length_b   1.000
_cell.length_c   1.000
_cell.angle_alpha   90.00
_cell.angle_beta   90.00
_cell.angle_gamma   90.00
#
_symmetry.space_group_name_H-M   'P 1'
#
loop_
_entity.id
_entity.type
_entity.pdbx_description
1 polymer ?
#
loop_
_entity_poly.entity_id
_entity_poly.type
_entity_poly.pdbx_seq_one_letter_code
_entity_poly.pdbx_strand_id
1 'polypeptide(L)'
;MTIRALSLSKFFMRTMTGIIFFPLVFLGQLTVGHEVALFPLYMIPVAQFSWEFGRKGLAISVVLAVCLWILSSSMSGQEYSEEWLRYWNGLIRGIVYFLAGFFILMFKRTLETHRQRMEAMRALLNVCHGCGAVQGSDGRWIPMDELLSSTVSHQCECPKCSQVAKD
;
A
#
# COMPACT_ATOMS: atom_id res chain seq x y z
N MET A 1 9.61 -18.82 18.42
CA MET A 1 10.25 -17.50 18.67
C MET A 1 10.87 -16.86 17.41
N THR A 2 10.99 -17.58 16.29
CA THR A 2 11.67 -17.13 15.05
C THR A 2 10.84 -16.21 14.13
N ILE A 3 9.50 -16.36 14.10
CA ILE A 3 8.63 -15.62 13.16
C ILE A 3 8.57 -14.12 13.46
N ARG A 4 8.50 -13.73 14.75
CA ARG A 4 8.47 -12.31 15.16
C ARG A 4 9.79 -11.60 14.83
N ALA A 5 10.93 -12.25 15.07
CA ALA A 5 12.25 -11.71 14.75
C ALA A 5 12.43 -11.46 13.24
N LEU A 6 11.93 -12.38 12.40
CA LEU A 6 11.98 -12.21 10.95
C LEU A 6 11.09 -11.06 10.46
N SER A 7 9.90 -10.90 11.04
CA SER A 7 9.00 -9.78 10.70
C SER A 7 9.57 -8.42 11.12
N LEU A 8 10.23 -8.37 12.27
CA LEU A 8 10.86 -7.16 12.80
C LEU A 8 12.09 -6.78 11.98
N SER A 9 12.90 -7.76 11.56
CA SER A 9 14.05 -7.55 10.68
C SER A 9 13.63 -6.98 9.33
N LYS A 10 12.56 -7.52 8.71
CA LYS A 10 12.04 -7.00 7.43
C LYS A 10 11.48 -5.58 7.57
N PHE A 11 10.79 -5.29 8.66
CA PHE A 11 10.32 -3.93 8.96
C PHE A 11 11.50 -2.96 9.09
N PHE A 12 12.49 -3.31 9.91
CA PHE A 12 13.67 -2.48 10.11
C PHE A 12 14.45 -2.25 8.80
N MET A 13 14.69 -3.30 8.03
CA MET A 13 15.38 -3.23 6.74
C MET A 13 14.66 -2.28 5.78
N ARG A 14 13.33 -2.39 5.65
CA ARG A 14 12.54 -1.49 4.81
C ARG A 14 12.69 -0.06 5.30
N THR A 15 12.47 0.23 6.58
CA THR A 15 12.61 1.59 7.12
C THR A 15 14.00 2.19 6.88
N MET A 16 15.07 1.40 7.06
CA MET A 16 16.45 1.84 6.77
C MET A 16 16.65 2.16 5.28
N THR A 17 16.13 1.35 4.37
CA THR A 17 16.18 1.64 2.92
C THR A 17 15.57 2.99 2.61
N GLY A 18 14.43 3.34 3.23
CA GLY A 18 13.76 4.61 3.00
C GLY A 18 14.55 5.80 3.56
N ILE A 19 15.18 5.63 4.72
CA ILE A 19 16.03 6.64 5.35
C ILE A 19 17.29 6.89 4.52
N ILE A 20 17.88 5.85 3.93
CA ILE A 20 19.07 5.96 3.06
C ILE A 20 18.71 6.59 1.71
N PHE A 21 17.50 6.37 1.20
CA PHE A 21 17.08 6.90 -0.10
C PHE A 21 16.95 8.43 -0.10
N PHE A 22 16.48 9.04 0.98
CA PHE A 22 16.38 10.50 1.11
C PHE A 22 17.71 11.25 0.87
N PRO A 23 18.81 10.96 1.59
CA PRO A 23 20.09 11.60 1.36
C PRO A 23 20.70 11.21 0.01
N LEU A 24 20.45 10.01 -0.49
CA LEU A 24 20.91 9.60 -1.83
C LEU A 24 20.34 10.51 -2.92
N VAL A 25 19.02 10.73 -2.92
CA VAL A 25 18.37 11.62 -3.89
C VAL A 25 18.83 13.07 -3.70
N PHE A 26 19.01 13.50 -2.44
CA PHE A 26 19.53 14.83 -2.13
C PHE A 26 20.94 15.06 -2.69
N LEU A 27 21.87 14.13 -2.46
CA LEU A 27 23.23 14.20 -2.99
C LEU A 27 23.23 14.16 -4.51
N GLY A 28 22.39 13.33 -5.13
CA GLY A 28 22.22 13.29 -6.58
C GLY A 28 21.76 14.63 -7.15
N GLN A 29 20.84 15.34 -6.48
CA GLN A 29 20.39 16.66 -6.91
C GLN A 29 21.50 17.70 -6.85
N LEU A 30 22.41 17.60 -5.86
CA LEU A 30 23.56 18.50 -5.74
C LEU A 30 24.59 18.26 -6.86
N THR A 31 24.83 17.01 -7.27
CA THR A 31 25.86 16.68 -8.28
C THR A 31 25.39 16.86 -9.70
N VAL A 32 24.14 16.46 -10.00
CA VAL A 32 23.55 16.59 -11.35
C VAL A 32 23.10 18.02 -11.62
N GLY A 33 22.95 18.83 -10.56
CA GLY A 33 22.50 20.22 -10.67
C GLY A 33 21.03 20.31 -11.08
N HIS A 34 20.68 21.39 -11.77
CA HIS A 34 19.29 21.72 -12.11
C HIS A 34 18.81 21.22 -13.46
N GLU A 35 19.73 20.67 -14.26
CA GLU A 35 19.43 20.22 -15.61
C GLU A 35 18.53 18.99 -15.62
N VAL A 36 18.59 18.17 -14.56
CA VAL A 36 17.78 16.96 -14.43
C VAL A 36 16.85 17.04 -13.22
N ALA A 37 15.58 16.78 -13.47
CA ALA A 37 14.55 16.73 -12.44
C ALA A 37 14.58 15.40 -11.68
N LEU A 38 15.27 15.36 -10.53
CA LEU A 38 15.29 14.19 -9.64
C LEU A 38 14.16 14.19 -8.59
N PHE A 39 13.32 15.22 -8.58
CA PHE A 39 12.20 15.36 -7.64
C PHE A 39 11.25 14.14 -7.61
N PRO A 40 10.94 13.44 -8.72
CA PRO A 40 10.06 12.28 -8.68
C PRO A 40 10.61 11.13 -7.83
N LEU A 41 11.95 11.04 -7.68
CA LEU A 41 12.58 9.97 -6.90
C LEU A 41 12.30 10.08 -5.40
N TYR A 42 11.94 11.27 -4.90
CA TYR A 42 11.47 11.44 -3.52
C TYR A 42 10.12 10.76 -3.26
N MET A 43 9.34 10.42 -4.30
CA MET A 43 8.10 9.67 -4.12
C MET A 43 8.34 8.26 -3.58
N ILE A 44 9.50 7.64 -3.87
CA ILE A 44 9.83 6.28 -3.43
C ILE A 44 9.91 6.19 -1.90
N PRO A 45 10.73 7.00 -1.20
CA PRO A 45 10.76 6.95 0.26
C PRO A 45 9.45 7.45 0.87
N VAL A 46 8.76 8.44 0.28
CA VAL A 46 7.43 8.89 0.75
C VAL A 46 6.40 7.77 0.71
N ALA A 47 6.33 7.04 -0.41
CA ALA A 47 5.49 5.87 -0.59
C ALA A 47 5.76 4.81 0.49
N GLN A 48 7.03 4.55 0.75
CA GLN A 48 7.44 3.54 1.71
C GLN A 48 7.09 3.93 3.15
N PHE A 49 7.37 5.17 3.56
CA PHE A 49 7.01 5.67 4.89
C PHE A 49 5.49 5.72 5.09
N SER A 50 4.75 6.07 4.04
CA SER A 50 3.28 6.01 4.05
C SER A 50 2.78 4.59 4.25
N TRP A 51 3.41 3.61 3.59
CA TRP A 51 3.04 2.20 3.74
C TRP A 51 3.28 1.68 5.16
N GLU A 52 4.43 1.99 5.76
CA GLU A 52 4.80 1.48 7.09
C GLU A 52 4.09 2.21 8.23
N PHE A 53 4.10 3.54 8.23
CA PHE A 53 3.63 4.36 9.35
C PHE A 53 2.29 5.05 9.10
N GLY A 54 1.64 4.74 7.97
CA GLY A 54 0.32 5.26 7.65
C GLY A 54 0.32 6.77 7.39
N ARG A 55 -0.72 7.45 7.88
CA ARG A 55 -0.91 8.91 7.69
C ARG A 55 0.19 9.76 8.31
N LYS A 56 0.73 9.34 9.47
CA LYS A 56 1.83 10.07 10.14
C LYS A 56 3.12 9.98 9.32
N GLY A 57 3.41 8.79 8.79
CA GLY A 57 4.54 8.57 7.88
C GLY A 57 4.46 9.43 6.62
N LEU A 58 3.27 9.51 6.02
CA LEU A 58 3.02 10.39 4.88
C LEU A 58 3.35 11.85 5.20
N ALA A 59 2.76 12.40 6.27
CA ALA A 59 2.94 13.81 6.62
C ALA A 59 4.43 14.15 6.85
N ILE A 60 5.13 13.33 7.66
CA ILE A 60 6.54 13.55 7.98
C ILE A 60 7.42 13.44 6.72
N SER A 61 7.21 12.41 5.91
CA SER A 61 8.03 12.16 4.72
C SER A 61 7.84 13.21 3.63
N VAL A 62 6.61 13.74 3.46
CA VAL A 62 6.34 14.84 2.51
C VAL A 62 7.05 16.12 2.96
N VAL A 63 6.92 16.49 4.23
CA VAL A 63 7.60 17.67 4.77
C VAL A 63 9.11 17.53 4.60
N LEU A 64 9.67 16.36 4.94
CA LEU A 64 11.09 16.10 4.78
C LEU A 64 11.54 16.19 3.31
N ALA A 65 10.79 15.60 2.38
CA ALA A 65 11.09 15.65 0.95
C ALA A 65 11.11 17.10 0.41
N VAL A 66 10.13 17.91 0.81
CA VAL A 66 10.04 19.33 0.40
C VAL A 66 11.19 20.13 0.99
N CYS A 67 11.50 19.95 2.28
CA CYS A 67 12.62 20.64 2.94
C CYS A 67 13.96 20.28 2.29
N LEU A 68 14.21 18.99 2.03
CA LEU A 68 15.43 18.54 1.35
C LEU A 68 15.55 19.13 -0.05
N TRP A 69 14.44 19.23 -0.78
CA TRP A 69 14.45 19.83 -2.12
C TRP A 69 14.72 21.35 -2.08
N ILE A 70 14.11 22.09 -1.16
CA ILE A 70 14.37 23.54 -1.00
C ILE A 70 15.83 23.78 -0.62
N LEU A 71 16.37 22.94 0.28
CA LEU A 71 17.75 23.02 0.70
C LEU A 71 18.71 22.72 -0.46
N SER A 72 18.45 21.66 -1.23
CA SER A 72 19.30 21.33 -2.38
C SER A 72 19.26 22.44 -3.41
N SER A 73 18.08 22.93 -3.77
CA SER A 73 17.89 24.06 -4.69
C SER A 73 18.67 25.32 -4.28
N SER A 74 18.73 25.60 -2.99
CA SER A 74 19.52 26.73 -2.47
C SER A 74 21.03 26.48 -2.60
N MET A 75 21.49 25.25 -2.35
CA MET A 75 22.91 24.87 -2.39
C MET A 75 23.46 24.68 -3.81
N SER A 76 22.65 24.20 -4.75
CA SER A 76 23.06 24.03 -6.14
C SER A 76 23.06 25.34 -6.93
N GLY A 77 22.74 26.47 -6.29
CA GLY A 77 22.77 27.80 -6.90
C GLY A 77 21.61 28.04 -7.88
N GLN A 78 20.41 27.53 -7.58
CA GLN A 78 19.26 27.75 -8.47
C GLN A 78 18.81 29.19 -8.36
N GLU A 79 19.19 29.99 -9.35
CA GLU A 79 18.69 31.35 -9.49
C GLU A 79 17.26 31.28 -10.04
N TYR A 80 16.30 31.60 -9.17
CA TYR A 80 14.95 31.93 -9.61
C TYR A 80 14.88 33.43 -9.76
N SER A 81 14.13 33.91 -10.75
CA SER A 81 13.89 35.35 -10.95
C SER A 81 13.26 35.99 -9.71
N GLU A 82 12.47 35.23 -8.97
CA GLU A 82 11.79 35.68 -7.75
C GLU A 82 11.79 34.55 -6.71
N GLU A 83 11.98 34.90 -5.43
CA GLU A 83 12.03 33.90 -4.35
C GLU A 83 10.69 33.16 -4.16
N TRP A 84 9.56 33.81 -4.45
CA TRP A 84 8.23 33.19 -4.31
C TRP A 84 8.05 31.99 -5.25
N LEU A 85 8.73 31.97 -6.41
CA LEU A 85 8.70 30.84 -7.34
C LEU A 85 9.34 29.59 -6.74
N ARG A 86 10.33 29.74 -5.85
CA ARG A 86 10.96 28.62 -5.15
C ARG A 86 9.96 27.95 -4.21
N TYR A 87 9.23 28.75 -3.43
CA TYR A 87 8.18 28.25 -2.53
C TYR A 87 6.98 27.66 -3.29
N TRP A 88 6.59 28.28 -4.40
CA TRP A 88 5.52 27.77 -5.28
C TRP A 88 5.87 26.40 -5.87
N ASN A 89 7.10 26.24 -6.37
CA ASN A 89 7.59 24.94 -6.85
C ASN A 89 7.66 23.90 -5.73
N GLY A 90 8.10 24.30 -4.54
CA GLY A 90 8.10 23.43 -3.36
C GLY A 90 6.70 22.97 -2.98
N LEU A 91 5.71 23.87 -3.04
CA LEU A 91 4.30 23.58 -2.77
C LEU A 91 3.73 22.57 -3.77
N ILE A 92 3.92 22.81 -5.08
CA ILE A 92 3.44 21.89 -6.12
C ILE A 92 4.04 20.50 -5.94
N ARG A 93 5.35 20.42 -5.71
CA ARG A 93 6.03 19.14 -5.45
C ARG A 93 5.49 18.46 -4.19
N GLY A 94 5.27 19.23 -3.12
CA GLY A 94 4.63 18.74 -1.90
C GLY A 94 3.25 18.14 -2.14
N ILE A 95 2.42 18.80 -2.96
CA ILE A 95 1.09 18.29 -3.36
C ILE A 95 1.23 16.97 -4.12
N VAL A 96 2.16 16.88 -5.08
CA VAL A 96 2.41 15.64 -5.84
C VAL A 96 2.83 14.50 -4.91
N TYR A 97 3.76 14.74 -3.99
CA TYR A 97 4.19 13.73 -3.01
C TYR A 97 3.05 13.31 -2.09
N PHE A 98 2.26 14.26 -1.63
CA PHE A 98 1.11 14.01 -0.79
C PHE A 98 0.07 13.14 -1.51
N LEU A 99 -0.27 13.47 -2.75
CA LEU A 99 -1.20 12.68 -3.57
C LEU A 99 -0.66 11.27 -3.81
N ALA A 100 0.61 11.12 -4.19
CA ALA A 100 1.23 9.82 -4.41
C ALA A 100 1.15 8.93 -3.15
N GLY A 101 1.55 9.46 -2.00
CA GLY A 101 1.48 8.72 -0.75
C GLY A 101 0.04 8.49 -0.26
N PHE A 102 -0.88 9.43 -0.52
CA PHE A 102 -2.31 9.26 -0.23
C PHE A 102 -2.92 8.12 -1.05
N PHE A 103 -2.62 8.03 -2.35
CA PHE A 103 -3.04 6.90 -3.18
C PHE A 103 -2.55 5.57 -2.64
N ILE A 104 -1.31 5.52 -2.17
CA ILE A 104 -0.74 4.31 -1.56
C ILE A 104 -1.45 3.94 -0.26
N LEU A 105 -1.78 4.91 0.59
CA LEU A 105 -2.58 4.66 1.80
C LEU A 105 -3.97 4.14 1.46
N MET A 106 -4.60 4.70 0.45
CA MET A 106 -5.94 4.32 0.01
C MET A 106 -5.93 2.91 -0.61
N PHE A 107 -4.91 2.60 -1.41
CA PHE A 107 -4.67 1.27 -1.95
C PHE A 107 -4.42 0.24 -0.84
N LYS A 108 -3.58 0.56 0.16
CA LYS A 108 -3.34 -0.31 1.31
C LYS A 108 -4.63 -0.65 2.06
N ARG A 109 -5.47 0.36 2.33
CA ARG A 109 -6.78 0.16 3.00
C ARG A 109 -7.72 -0.72 2.19
N THR A 110 -7.74 -0.53 0.88
CA THR A 110 -8.55 -1.35 -0.04
C THR A 110 -8.10 -2.80 0.02
N LEU A 111 -6.78 -3.05 -0.05
CA LEU A 111 -6.22 -4.40 0.09
C LEU A 111 -6.51 -5.04 1.45
N GLU A 112 -6.41 -4.28 2.54
CA GLU A 112 -6.73 -4.75 3.89
C GLU A 112 -8.21 -5.17 3.98
N THR A 113 -9.10 -4.37 3.40
CA THR A 113 -10.55 -4.64 3.39
C THR A 113 -10.86 -5.90 2.58
N HIS A 114 -10.22 -6.08 1.41
CA HIS A 114 -10.37 -7.31 0.63
C HIS A 114 -9.82 -8.54 1.37
N ARG A 115 -8.67 -8.42 2.04
CA ARG A 115 -8.14 -9.50 2.88
C ARG A 115 -9.09 -9.89 4.00
N GLN A 116 -9.62 -8.91 4.74
CA GLN A 116 -10.58 -9.16 5.82
C GLN A 116 -11.86 -9.83 5.32
N ARG A 117 -12.38 -9.44 4.14
CA ARG A 117 -13.54 -10.11 3.53
C ARG A 117 -13.22 -11.56 3.17
N MET A 118 -12.05 -11.82 2.58
CA MET A 118 -11.62 -13.18 2.25
C MET A 118 -11.39 -14.03 3.52
N GLU A 119 -10.84 -13.44 4.57
CA GLU A 119 -10.65 -14.11 5.87
C GLU A 119 -11.97 -14.39 6.56
N ALA A 120 -12.94 -13.47 6.53
CA ALA A 120 -14.28 -13.70 7.07
C ALA A 120 -15.02 -14.82 6.32
N MET A 121 -14.93 -14.86 4.98
CA MET A 121 -15.47 -15.97 4.18
C MET A 121 -14.77 -17.29 4.51
N ARG A 122 -13.44 -17.29 4.65
CA ARG A 122 -12.66 -18.47 5.08
C ARG A 122 -12.96 -18.90 6.52
N ALA A 123 -13.32 -17.98 7.41
CA ALA A 123 -13.71 -18.33 8.77
C ALA A 123 -15.06 -19.03 8.83
N LEU A 124 -15.93 -18.80 7.84
CA LEU A 124 -17.23 -19.47 7.71
C LEU A 124 -17.11 -20.84 7.02
N LEU A 125 -16.10 -21.03 6.16
CA LEU A 125 -15.84 -22.31 5.48
C LEU A 125 -14.54 -22.93 6.01
N ASN A 126 -14.63 -24.00 6.78
CA ASN A 126 -13.45 -24.79 7.13
C ASN A 126 -12.91 -25.46 5.86
N VAL A 127 -11.81 -24.95 5.31
CA VAL A 127 -11.13 -25.54 4.15
C VAL A 127 -9.85 -26.21 4.61
N CYS A 128 -9.63 -27.45 4.19
CA CYS A 128 -8.43 -28.21 4.52
C CYS A 128 -7.24 -27.67 3.73
N HIS A 129 -6.18 -27.22 4.43
CA HIS A 129 -4.97 -26.68 3.80
C HIS A 129 -4.15 -27.70 3.00
N GLY A 130 -4.35 -29.01 3.22
CA GLY A 130 -3.64 -30.07 2.51
C GLY A 130 -4.31 -30.45 1.18
N CYS A 131 -5.60 -30.81 1.23
CA CYS A 131 -6.32 -31.32 0.06
C CYS A 131 -7.32 -30.34 -0.56
N GLY A 132 -7.58 -29.19 0.06
CA GLY A 132 -8.54 -28.19 -0.44
C GLY A 132 -10.02 -28.57 -0.25
N ALA A 133 -10.33 -29.68 0.43
CA ALA A 133 -11.71 -30.06 0.76
C ALA A 133 -12.36 -29.04 1.69
N VAL A 134 -13.66 -28.82 1.53
CA VAL A 134 -14.48 -27.90 2.33
C VAL A 134 -15.34 -28.71 3.30
N GLN A 135 -15.46 -28.27 4.55
CA GLN A 135 -16.36 -28.89 5.51
C GLN A 135 -17.79 -28.36 5.33
N GLY A 136 -18.73 -29.27 5.05
CA GLY A 136 -20.16 -28.96 5.03
C GLY A 136 -20.73 -28.70 6.43
N SER A 137 -21.94 -28.16 6.49
CA SER A 137 -22.66 -27.90 7.76
C SER A 137 -22.97 -29.17 8.56
N ASP A 138 -23.00 -30.31 7.88
CA ASP A 138 -23.13 -31.67 8.39
C ASP A 138 -21.81 -32.25 8.92
N GLY A 139 -20.73 -31.46 8.91
CA GLY A 139 -19.42 -31.82 9.46
C GLY A 139 -18.56 -32.71 8.56
N ARG A 140 -19.08 -33.15 7.41
CA ARG A 140 -18.35 -33.94 6.41
C ARG A 140 -17.44 -33.08 5.56
N TRP A 141 -16.30 -33.63 5.17
CA TRP A 141 -15.36 -33.00 4.25
C TRP A 141 -15.67 -33.42 2.83
N ILE A 142 -15.95 -32.45 1.97
CA ILE A 142 -16.32 -32.68 0.57
C ILE A 142 -15.21 -32.10 -0.30
N PRO A 143 -14.65 -32.86 -1.25
CA PRO A 143 -13.65 -32.34 -2.17
C PRO A 143 -14.30 -31.34 -3.14
N MET A 144 -13.51 -30.37 -3.62
CA MET A 144 -14.06 -29.20 -4.32
C MET A 144 -14.73 -29.56 -5.66
N ASP A 145 -14.29 -30.62 -6.31
CA ASP A 145 -14.84 -31.17 -7.55
C ASP A 145 -16.26 -31.74 -7.38
N GLU A 146 -16.52 -32.44 -6.27
CA GLU A 146 -17.84 -32.95 -5.91
C GLU A 146 -18.79 -31.82 -5.48
N LEU A 147 -18.26 -30.77 -4.86
CA LEU A 147 -19.04 -29.57 -4.52
C LEU A 147 -19.50 -28.82 -5.78
N LEU A 148 -18.62 -28.68 -6.77
CA LEU A 148 -18.91 -28.00 -8.04
C LEU A 148 -19.90 -28.79 -8.90
N SER A 149 -19.82 -30.12 -8.91
CA SER A 149 -20.76 -30.96 -9.67
C SER A 149 -22.18 -30.95 -9.07
N SER A 150 -22.29 -30.83 -7.74
CA SER A 150 -23.59 -30.74 -7.04
C SER A 150 -24.23 -29.34 -7.10
N THR A 151 -23.44 -28.25 -7.14
CA THR A 151 -23.97 -26.87 -7.23
C THR A 151 -24.54 -26.50 -8.61
N VAL A 152 -24.20 -27.22 -9.67
CA VAL A 152 -24.80 -27.02 -11.01
C VAL A 152 -26.25 -27.53 -11.07
N SER A 153 -26.68 -28.38 -10.13
CA SER A 153 -28.02 -29.00 -10.12
C SER A 153 -29.03 -28.32 -9.19
N HIS A 154 -28.57 -27.70 -8.10
CA HIS A 154 -29.47 -27.10 -7.09
C HIS A 154 -29.44 -25.57 -7.15
N GLN A 155 -30.57 -24.99 -7.60
CA GLN A 155 -30.88 -23.56 -7.50
C GLN A 155 -30.39 -22.98 -6.15
N CYS A 156 -29.47 -22.02 -6.23
CA CYS A 156 -28.85 -21.31 -5.10
C CYS A 156 -29.81 -20.35 -4.40
N GLU A 157 -31.03 -20.79 -4.08
CA GLU A 157 -31.98 -20.00 -3.32
C GLU A 157 -32.23 -20.69 -1.99
N CYS A 158 -32.07 -19.93 -0.90
CA CYS A 158 -32.47 -20.44 0.41
C CYS A 158 -33.98 -20.78 0.39
N PRO A 159 -34.46 -21.70 1.26
CA PRO A 159 -35.85 -22.15 1.25
C PRO A 159 -36.88 -21.01 1.34
N LYS A 160 -36.46 -19.87 1.91
CA LYS A 160 -37.25 -18.66 2.03
C LYS A 160 -37.34 -17.87 0.72
N CYS A 161 -36.27 -17.82 -0.08
CA CYS A 161 -36.26 -17.14 -1.38
C CYS A 161 -36.96 -17.97 -2.47
N SER A 162 -36.81 -19.30 -2.44
CA SER A 162 -37.47 -20.18 -3.42
C SER A 162 -38.99 -20.24 -3.26
N GLN A 163 -39.50 -19.89 -2.08
CA GLN A 163 -40.93 -19.73 -1.82
C GLN A 163 -41.45 -18.40 -2.40
N VAL A 164 -40.69 -17.31 -2.29
CA VAL A 164 -41.07 -15.99 -2.84
C VAL A 164 -41.08 -15.97 -4.37
N ALA A 165 -40.23 -16.77 -5.04
CA ALA A 165 -40.22 -16.86 -6.49
C ALA A 165 -41.42 -17.62 -7.10
N LYS A 166 -42.27 -18.24 -6.27
CA LYS A 166 -43.43 -19.05 -6.70
C LYS A 166 -44.78 -18.34 -6.55
N ASP A 167 -44.80 -17.15 -5.94
CA ASP A 167 -45.96 -16.25 -5.83
C ASP A 167 -45.88 -15.15 -6.91
#